data_AF-A0A7C5FLC8-F1
#
_entry.id   AF-A0A7C5FLC8-F1
#
_cell.length_a   1.000
_cell.length_b   1.000
_cell.length_c   1.000
_cell.angle_alpha   90.00
_cell.angle_beta   90.00
_cell.angle_gamma   90.00
#
_symmetry.space_group_name_H-M   'P 1'
#
loop_
_entity.id
_entity.type
_entity.pdbx_description
1 polymer ?
#
loop_
_entity_poly.entity_id
_entity_poly.type
_entity_poly.pdbx_seq_one_letter_code
_entity_poly.pdbx_strand_id
1 'polypeptide(L)'
;MFSGAYEHSVDSKGRTVIPARFRSALGEKFVLTKGLHGCLWVFSSRVWPDVQQKLLPKGLLDLRGIMLERFFIGSAVECVPDRQGRIAIPPALLKHAEIENDIWIVGLSDKVEIWSKKRWEELQTKLTDEVLAELGMESAGDSE
;
A
#
# COMPACT_ATOMS: atom_id res chain seq x y z
N MET A 1 -8.13 -12.50 4.46
CA MET A 1 -7.80 -11.35 5.31
C MET A 1 -6.29 -11.22 5.38
N PHE A 2 -5.76 -10.03 5.12
CA PHE A 2 -4.34 -9.72 5.25
C PHE A 2 -4.05 -9.17 6.65
N SER A 3 -2.95 -9.64 7.26
CA SER A 3 -2.45 -9.10 8.53
C SER A 3 -0.94 -9.34 8.67
N GLY A 4 -0.28 -8.45 9.40
CA GLY A 4 1.17 -8.48 9.64
C GLY A 4 1.95 -7.51 8.75
N ALA A 5 3.19 -7.24 9.13
CA ALA A 5 4.11 -6.35 8.44
C ALA A 5 5.42 -7.11 8.15
N TYR A 6 5.94 -6.97 6.94
CA TYR A 6 7.12 -7.69 6.47
C TYR A 6 8.12 -6.72 5.82
N GLU A 7 9.35 -6.71 6.32
CA GLU A 7 10.44 -5.94 5.72
C GLU A 7 11.04 -6.68 4.52
N HIS A 8 11.22 -5.97 3.41
CA HIS A 8 11.78 -6.48 2.17
C HIS A 8 12.59 -5.39 1.47
N SER A 9 13.24 -5.74 0.37
CA SER A 9 13.94 -4.79 -0.49
C SER A 9 13.39 -4.79 -1.91
N VAL A 10 13.64 -3.69 -2.61
CA VAL A 10 13.44 -3.50 -4.04
C VAL A 10 14.80 -3.61 -4.71
N ASP A 11 14.89 -4.44 -5.75
CA ASP A 11 16.13 -4.57 -6.52
C ASP A 11 16.34 -3.39 -7.49
N SER A 12 17.51 -3.32 -8.11
CA SER A 12 17.86 -2.26 -9.07
C SER A 12 16.96 -2.18 -10.31
N LYS A 13 16.08 -3.17 -10.53
CA LYS A 13 15.08 -3.19 -11.61
C LYS A 13 13.68 -2.83 -11.11
N GLY A 14 13.55 -2.34 -9.88
CA GLY A 14 12.27 -1.98 -9.29
C GLY A 14 11.42 -3.18 -8.89
N ARG A 15 12.03 -4.36 -8.66
CA ARG A 15 11.29 -5.58 -8.32
C ARG A 15 11.40 -5.92 -6.85
N THR A 16 10.31 -6.41 -6.27
CA THR A 16 10.29 -6.91 -4.89
C THR A 16 9.50 -8.21 -4.77
N VAL A 17 9.81 -9.00 -3.75
CA VAL A 17 9.11 -10.25 -3.44
C VAL A 17 7.83 -9.93 -2.67
N ILE A 18 6.70 -10.50 -3.08
CA ILE A 18 5.49 -10.49 -2.25
C ILE A 18 5.56 -11.63 -1.23
N PRO A 19 5.34 -11.35 0.08
CA PRO A 19 5.31 -12.36 1.13
C PRO A 19 4.40 -13.53 0.75
N ALA A 20 4.85 -14.77 0.94
CA ALA A 20 4.13 -15.97 0.50
C ALA A 20 2.70 -16.05 1.06
N ARG A 21 2.51 -15.59 2.30
CA ARG A 21 1.20 -15.51 2.96
C ARG A 21 0.24 -14.56 2.24
N PHE A 22 0.73 -13.43 1.75
CA PHE A 22 -0.07 -12.47 0.99
C PHE A 22 -0.30 -12.93 -0.43
N ARG A 23 0.72 -13.51 -1.08
CA ARG A 23 0.63 -14.05 -2.45
C ARG A 23 -0.51 -15.07 -2.60
N SER A 24 -0.63 -16.00 -1.64
CA SER A 24 -1.68 -17.02 -1.65
C SER A 24 -3.09 -16.41 -1.61
N ALA A 25 -3.27 -15.29 -0.90
CA ALA A 25 -4.57 -14.61 -0.77
C ALA A 25 -4.83 -13.57 -1.89
N LEU A 26 -3.77 -13.01 -2.49
CA LEU A 26 -3.87 -12.12 -3.64
C LEU A 26 -4.21 -12.88 -4.93
N GLY A 27 -3.74 -14.12 -5.06
CA GLY A 27 -3.91 -14.95 -6.24
C GLY A 27 -2.77 -14.79 -7.25
N GLU A 28 -2.94 -15.35 -8.44
CA GLU A 28 -1.95 -15.33 -9.53
C GLU A 28 -1.77 -13.93 -10.14
N LYS A 29 -2.80 -13.09 -10.00
CA LYS A 29 -2.86 -11.75 -10.56
C LYS A 29 -3.57 -10.82 -9.59
N PHE A 30 -3.08 -9.60 -9.48
CA PHE A 30 -3.61 -8.59 -8.58
C PHE A 30 -3.31 -7.19 -9.09
N VAL A 31 -3.91 -6.18 -8.46
CA VAL A 31 -3.77 -4.78 -8.87
C VAL A 31 -2.92 -4.02 -7.87
N LEU A 32 -1.97 -3.25 -8.38
CA LEU A 32 -1.14 -2.31 -7.64
C LEU A 32 -1.52 -0.88 -8.06
N THR A 33 -1.73 0.01 -7.11
CA THR A 33 -2.11 1.40 -7.35
C THR A 33 -1.45 2.32 -6.34
N LYS A 34 -1.45 3.63 -6.58
CA LYS A 34 -1.16 4.61 -5.53
C LYS A 34 -2.07 4.39 -4.33
N GLY A 35 -1.50 4.50 -3.14
CA GLY A 35 -2.22 4.60 -1.87
C GLY A 35 -2.16 6.03 -1.31
N LEU A 36 -2.79 6.20 -0.16
CA LEU A 36 -2.73 7.44 0.61
C LEU A 36 -1.41 7.55 1.38
N HIS A 37 -1.10 8.75 1.87
CA HIS A 37 0.10 9.02 2.69
C HIS A 37 1.43 8.60 2.02
N GLY A 38 1.44 8.48 0.69
CA GLY A 38 2.63 8.11 -0.04
C GLY A 38 3.00 6.63 0.03
N CYS A 39 2.02 5.74 0.24
CA CYS A 39 2.20 4.30 0.05
C CYS A 39 1.66 3.84 -1.30
N LEU A 40 1.79 2.55 -1.59
CA LEU A 40 1.08 1.85 -2.65
C LEU A 40 0.07 0.90 -2.05
N TRP A 41 -1.05 0.67 -2.73
CA TRP A 41 -2.04 -0.34 -2.36
C TRP A 41 -2.02 -1.50 -3.34
N VAL A 42 -2.21 -2.69 -2.80
CA VAL A 42 -2.35 -3.94 -3.55
C VAL A 42 -3.69 -4.57 -3.19
N PHE A 43 -4.50 -4.87 -4.21
CA PHE A 43 -5.78 -5.53 -4.07
C PHE A 43 -5.81 -6.81 -4.90
N SER A 44 -6.41 -7.88 -4.37
CA SER A 44 -6.70 -9.06 -5.18
C SER A 44 -7.66 -8.70 -6.31
N SER A 45 -7.60 -9.42 -7.43
CA SER A 45 -8.56 -9.23 -8.54
C SER A 45 -10.01 -9.47 -8.13
N ARG A 46 -10.24 -10.18 -7.01
CA ARG A 46 -11.58 -10.37 -6.43
C ARG A 46 -12.12 -9.10 -5.75
N VAL A 47 -11.27 -8.37 -5.02
CA VAL A 47 -11.67 -7.19 -4.24
C VAL A 47 -11.66 -5.91 -5.08
N TRP A 48 -10.78 -5.84 -6.08
CA TRP A 48 -10.57 -4.65 -6.88
C TRP A 48 -11.84 -4.06 -7.53
N PRO A 49 -12.76 -4.84 -8.13
CA PRO A 49 -13.97 -4.29 -8.73
C PRO A 49 -14.85 -3.50 -7.74
N ASP A 50 -14.98 -3.99 -6.51
CA ASP A 50 -15.76 -3.33 -5.45
C ASP A 50 -15.08 -2.02 -5.01
N VAL A 51 -13.75 -1.98 -5.01
CA VAL A 51 -12.97 -0.77 -4.73
C VAL A 51 -13.12 0.24 -5.86
N GLN A 52 -13.02 -0.19 -7.12
CA GLN A 52 -13.19 0.67 -8.29
C GLN A 52 -14.57 1.34 -8.28
N GLN A 53 -15.63 0.59 -8.03
CA GLN A 53 -16.99 1.13 -8.01
C GLN A 53 -17.15 2.28 -7.01
N LYS A 54 -16.47 2.21 -5.86
CA LYS A 54 -16.49 3.27 -4.83
C LYS A 54 -15.70 4.52 -5.24
N LEU A 55 -14.80 4.40 -6.20
CA LEU A 55 -13.92 5.48 -6.67
C LEU A 55 -14.45 6.17 -7.94
N LEU A 56 -15.44 5.59 -8.62
CA LEU A 56 -16.01 6.18 -9.82
C LEU A 56 -16.79 7.47 -9.49
N PRO A 57 -16.73 8.47 -10.38
CA PRO A 57 -17.58 9.65 -10.25
C PRO A 57 -19.05 9.29 -10.40
N LYS A 58 -19.91 9.96 -9.62
CA LYS A 58 -21.37 9.74 -9.67
C LYS A 58 -22.04 10.46 -10.84
N GLY A 59 -21.30 11.28 -11.58
CA GLY A 59 -21.76 12.02 -12.76
C GLY A 59 -20.65 12.84 -13.40
N LEU A 60 -20.90 13.39 -14.59
CA LEU A 60 -19.88 14.09 -15.40
C LEU A 60 -19.28 15.34 -14.73
N LEU A 61 -19.99 15.96 -13.78
CA LEU A 61 -19.55 17.15 -13.06
C LEU A 61 -19.10 16.86 -11.62
N ASP A 62 -19.01 15.59 -11.23
CA ASP A 62 -18.45 15.20 -9.93
C ASP A 62 -16.92 15.34 -9.94
N LEU A 63 -16.44 16.58 -9.75
CA LEU A 63 -15.02 16.90 -9.79
C LEU A 63 -14.21 16.12 -8.76
N ARG A 64 -14.80 15.82 -7.60
CA ARG A 64 -14.16 15.01 -6.56
C ARG A 64 -14.00 13.57 -7.02
N GLY A 65 -15.06 12.95 -7.54
CA GLY A 65 -15.01 11.60 -8.09
C GLY A 65 -14.00 11.48 -9.23
N ILE A 66 -14.00 12.42 -10.16
CA ILE A 66 -13.04 12.46 -11.28
C ILE A 66 -11.59 12.57 -10.77
N MET A 67 -11.35 13.36 -9.72
CA MET A 67 -10.03 13.47 -9.10
C MET A 67 -9.58 12.15 -8.47
N LEU A 68 -10.47 11.48 -7.72
CA LEU A 68 -10.18 10.18 -7.08
C LEU A 68 -9.95 9.08 -8.13
N GLU A 69 -10.80 9.01 -9.16
CA GLU A 69 -10.63 8.09 -10.28
C GLU A 69 -9.27 8.28 -10.97
N ARG A 70 -8.90 9.52 -11.30
CA ARG A 70 -7.58 9.82 -11.90
C ARG A 70 -6.42 9.45 -10.98
N PHE A 71 -6.56 9.70 -9.68
CA PHE A 71 -5.50 9.45 -8.70
C PHE A 71 -5.27 7.96 -8.46
N PHE A 72 -6.32 7.20 -8.21
CA PHE A 72 -6.24 5.78 -7.90
C PHE A 72 -6.29 4.94 -9.18
N ILE A 73 -7.41 4.95 -9.89
CA ILE A 73 -7.63 4.10 -11.07
C ILE A 73 -6.65 4.45 -12.20
N GLY A 74 -6.40 5.74 -12.45
CA GLY A 74 -5.41 6.18 -13.43
C GLY A 74 -3.97 5.77 -13.13
N SER A 75 -3.68 5.34 -11.89
CA SER A 75 -2.38 4.82 -11.48
C SER A 75 -2.34 3.30 -11.31
N ALA A 76 -3.49 2.64 -11.45
CA ALA A 76 -3.62 1.22 -11.21
C ALA A 76 -3.01 0.41 -12.35
N VAL A 77 -2.18 -0.57 -11.99
CA VAL A 77 -1.58 -1.53 -12.91
C VAL A 77 -1.85 -2.93 -12.42
N GLU A 78 -1.93 -3.84 -13.37
CA GLU A 78 -2.04 -5.25 -13.08
C GLU A 78 -0.65 -5.87 -12.92
N CYS A 79 -0.49 -6.71 -11.91
CA CYS A 79 0.77 -7.37 -11.58
C CYS A 79 0.59 -8.89 -11.59
N VAL A 80 1.53 -9.57 -12.25
CA VAL A 80 1.68 -11.02 -12.23
C VAL A 80 3.06 -11.33 -11.65
N PRO A 81 3.15 -12.04 -10.51
CA PRO A 81 4.44 -12.43 -9.95
C PRO A 81 5.21 -13.35 -10.89
N ASP A 82 6.54 -13.21 -10.92
CA ASP A 82 7.41 -14.17 -11.60
C ASP A 82 7.49 -15.51 -10.84
N ARG A 83 8.26 -16.47 -11.36
CA ARG A 83 8.46 -17.79 -10.71
C ARG A 83 9.06 -17.70 -9.30
N GLN A 84 9.72 -16.59 -8.95
CA GLN A 84 10.29 -16.34 -7.62
C GLN A 84 9.30 -15.59 -6.72
N GLY A 85 8.13 -15.22 -7.24
CA GLY A 85 7.12 -14.44 -6.54
C GLY A 85 7.42 -12.95 -6.49
N ARG A 86 8.28 -12.44 -7.38
CA ARG A 86 8.57 -11.02 -7.48
C ARG A 86 7.62 -10.31 -8.41
N ILE A 87 7.28 -9.08 -8.09
CA ILE A 87 6.60 -8.14 -8.99
C ILE A 87 7.52 -7.01 -9.37
N ALA A 88 7.32 -6.43 -10.55
CA ALA A 88 7.94 -5.17 -10.96
C ALA A 88 7.02 -4.01 -10.59
N ILE A 89 7.51 -3.08 -9.77
CA ILE A 89 6.78 -1.86 -9.42
C ILE A 89 7.08 -0.82 -10.51
N PRO A 90 6.06 -0.25 -11.19
CA PRO A 90 6.27 0.78 -12.19
C PRO A 90 7.02 2.00 -11.62
N PRO A 91 7.91 2.64 -12.40
CA PRO A 91 8.69 3.80 -11.95
C PRO A 91 7.84 4.94 -11.38
N ALA A 92 6.66 5.18 -11.94
CA ALA A 92 5.74 6.21 -11.45
C ALA A 92 5.22 5.91 -10.03
N LEU A 93 5.04 4.64 -9.69
CA LEU A 93 4.60 4.20 -8.36
C LEU A 93 5.76 4.21 -7.36
N LEU A 94 6.97 3.79 -7.77
CA LEU A 94 8.18 3.96 -6.96
C LEU A 94 8.40 5.42 -6.58
N LYS A 95 8.28 6.33 -7.57
CA LYS A 95 8.41 7.78 -7.35
C LYS A 95 7.33 8.32 -6.41
N HIS A 96 6.07 7.92 -6.59
CA HIS A 96 4.97 8.31 -5.70
C HIS A 96 5.23 7.90 -4.27
N ALA A 97 5.72 6.67 -4.07
CA ALA A 97 5.94 6.08 -2.77
C ALA A 97 7.31 6.43 -2.13
N GLU A 98 8.16 7.17 -2.83
CA GLU A 98 9.56 7.43 -2.43
C GLU A 98 10.29 6.15 -2.03
N ILE A 99 10.09 5.09 -2.82
CA ILE A 99 10.75 3.81 -2.62
C ILE A 99 12.06 3.79 -3.39
N GLU A 100 13.16 3.64 -2.66
CA GLU A 100 14.50 3.48 -3.22
C GLU A 100 14.96 2.02 -3.11
N ASN A 101 15.08 1.50 -1.88
CA ASN A 101 15.58 0.15 -1.62
C ASN A 101 14.69 -0.58 -0.62
N ASP A 102 14.69 -0.17 0.65
CA ASP A 102 14.01 -0.90 1.72
C ASP A 102 12.54 -0.51 1.82
N ILE A 103 11.69 -1.52 2.00
CA ILE A 103 10.25 -1.38 2.04
C ILE A 103 9.62 -2.18 3.18
N TRP A 104 8.43 -1.75 3.57
CA TRP A 104 7.51 -2.53 4.37
C TRP A 104 6.31 -2.93 3.54
N ILE A 105 5.95 -4.21 3.62
CA ILE A 105 4.75 -4.78 3.02
C ILE A 105 3.79 -5.16 4.15
N VAL A 106 2.66 -4.47 4.24
CA VAL A 106 1.77 -4.48 5.40
C VAL A 106 0.38 -4.93 5.00
N GLY A 107 -0.14 -5.96 5.66
CA GLY A 107 -1.50 -6.47 5.41
C GLY A 107 -2.52 -5.75 6.27
N LEU A 108 -3.55 -5.18 5.64
CA LEU A 108 -4.66 -4.48 6.30
C LEU A 108 -6.00 -4.98 5.77
N SER A 109 -6.51 -6.07 6.36
CA SER A 109 -7.82 -6.64 6.06
C SER A 109 -8.01 -7.08 4.60
N ASP A 110 -8.50 -6.20 3.73
CA ASP A 110 -8.83 -6.44 2.33
C ASP A 110 -7.76 -5.92 1.35
N LYS A 111 -6.77 -5.19 1.85
CA LYS A 111 -5.65 -4.65 1.07
C LYS A 111 -4.30 -5.00 1.68
N VAL A 112 -3.27 -4.89 0.85
CA VAL A 112 -1.88 -4.84 1.29
C VAL A 112 -1.32 -3.46 0.92
N GLU A 113 -0.50 -2.89 1.79
CA GLU A 113 0.20 -1.64 1.54
C GLU A 113 1.68 -1.90 1.33
N ILE A 114 2.31 -1.13 0.45
CA ILE A 114 3.75 -1.12 0.26
C ILE A 114 4.26 0.29 0.55
N TRP A 115 5.18 0.38 1.49
CA TRP A 115 5.75 1.63 1.99
C TRP A 115 7.25 1.64 1.78
N SER A 116 7.85 2.82 1.55
CA SER A 116 9.28 2.97 1.81
C SER A 116 9.54 2.85 3.31
N LYS A 117 10.70 2.31 3.68
CA LYS A 117 11.07 2.12 5.09
C LYS A 117 10.94 3.41 5.90
N LYS A 118 11.51 4.50 5.38
CA LYS A 118 11.44 5.83 5.99
C LYS A 118 10.01 6.29 6.28
N ARG A 119 9.13 6.25 5.27
CA ARG A 119 7.74 6.72 5.43
C ARG A 119 6.93 5.83 6.38
N TRP A 120 7.20 4.52 6.37
CA TRP A 120 6.56 3.61 7.30
C TRP A 120 6.97 3.91 8.75
N GLU A 121 8.25 4.08 9.02
CA GLU A 121 8.76 4.41 10.36
C GLU A 121 8.20 5.75 10.86
N GLU A 122 8.20 6.79 10.01
CA GLU A 122 7.60 8.09 10.33
C GLU A 122 6.09 7.98 10.64
N LEU A 123 5.36 7.13 9.93
CA LEU A 123 3.95 6.86 10.20
C LEU A 123 3.77 6.10 11.51
N GLN A 124 4.58 5.08 11.78
CA GLN A 124 4.47 4.26 12.98
C GLN A 124 4.70 5.07 14.26
N THR A 125 5.65 6.01 14.25
CA THR A 125 5.85 6.94 15.37
C THR A 125 4.57 7.74 15.64
N LYS A 126 4.02 8.38 14.59
CA LYS A 126 2.78 9.18 14.72
C LYS A 126 1.60 8.34 15.19
N LEU A 127 1.42 7.14 14.61
CA LEU A 127 0.34 6.23 14.99
C LEU A 127 0.50 5.75 16.43
N THR A 128 1.72 5.53 16.90
CA THR A 128 1.95 5.13 18.28
C THR A 128 1.48 6.23 19.24
N ASP A 129 1.85 7.48 18.97
CA ASP A 129 1.42 8.63 19.78
C ASP A 129 -0.11 8.78 19.75
N GLU A 130 -0.74 8.68 18.57
CA GLU A 130 -2.19 8.76 18.40
C GLU A 130 -2.92 7.61 19.12
N VAL A 131 -2.40 6.39 19.03
CA VAL A 131 -2.98 5.21 19.71
C VAL A 131 -2.86 5.36 21.23
N LEU A 132 -1.72 5.81 21.74
CA LEU A 132 -1.54 6.06 23.18
C LEU A 132 -2.53 7.12 23.69
N ALA A 133 -2.67 8.23 22.94
CA ALA A 133 -3.62 9.29 23.27
C ALA A 133 -5.07 8.78 23.28
N GLU A 134 -5.48 8.01 22.26
CA GLU A 134 -6.82 7.42 22.18
C GLU A 134 -7.09 6.42 23.32
N LEU A 135 -6.05 5.69 23.76
CA LEU A 135 -6.13 4.76 24.89
C LEU A 135 -6.02 5.45 26.26
N GLY A 136 -5.85 6.77 26.30
CA GLY A 136 -5.68 7.55 27.54
C GLY A 136 -4.39 7.21 28.30
N MET A 137 -3.37 6.70 27.59
CA MET A 137 -2.05 6.41 28.14
C MET A 137 -1.12 7.57 27.82
N GLU A 138 -0.52 8.20 28.83
CA GLU A 138 0.56 9.16 28.59
C GLU A 138 1.74 8.41 27.96
N SER A 139 2.36 9.01 26.93
CA SER A 139 3.64 8.50 26.45
C SER A 139 4.59 8.48 27.64
N ALA A 140 5.27 7.36 27.85
CA ALA A 140 6.33 7.26 28.84
C ALA A 140 7.51 8.11 28.37
N GLY A 141 7.36 9.44 28.45
CA GLY A 141 8.39 10.43 28.25
C GLY A 141 9.20 10.52 29.52
N ASP A 142 10.37 9.88 29.47
CA ASP A 142 11.59 10.25 30.20
C ASP A 142 11.40 10.63 31.68
N SER A 143 11.33 9.61 32.53
CA SER A 143 11.86 9.77 33.89
C SER A 143 13.37 9.95 33.81
N GLU A 144 13.82 11.20 33.90
CA GLU A 144 15.19 11.58 34.30
C GLU A 144 15.64 10.88 35.59
#